data_AF-A0A3B8YVI8-F1
#
_entry.id   AF-A0A3B8YVI8-F1
#
_cell.length_a   1.000
_cell.length_b   1.000
_cell.length_c   1.000
_cell.angle_alpha   90.00
_cell.angle_beta   90.00
_cell.angle_gamma   90.00
#
_symmetry.space_group_name_H-M   'P 1'
#
loop_
_entity.id
_entity.type
_entity.pdbx_description
1 polymer ?
#
loop_
_entity_poly.entity_id
_entity_poly.type
_entity_poly.pdbx_seq_one_letter_code
_entity_poly.pdbx_strand_id
1 'polypeptide(L)'
;MNNLRSGFGAALPPVTLNIIIINVILWLAQVVFLRQGINLAELFGLHYIASEGFRVYQLVTYMFLHDSGSFMHVFSNMFAVFMFGRTLEHVWGSKRFLSFYLVTGVGAGLVQLVV
;
A
#
# COMPACT_ATOMS: atom_id res chain seq x y z
N MET A 1 30.47 21.59 -7.96
CA MET A 1 29.57 21.48 -6.79
C MET A 1 28.22 21.03 -7.30
N ASN A 2 27.75 19.84 -6.92
CA ASN A 2 26.33 19.52 -6.76
C ASN A 2 26.14 18.12 -6.16
N ASN A 3 25.79 18.15 -4.87
CA ASN A 3 24.83 17.27 -4.22
C ASN A 3 25.23 15.80 -4.02
N LEU A 4 26.19 15.62 -3.11
CA LEU A 4 26.21 14.51 -2.16
C LEU A 4 24.91 14.53 -1.33
N ARG A 5 23.79 14.10 -1.92
CA ARG A 5 22.73 13.50 -1.11
C ARG A 5 23.11 12.05 -0.90
N SER A 6 24.15 11.77 -0.11
CA SER A 6 24.41 10.41 0.39
C SER A 6 23.60 10.21 1.67
N GLY A 7 22.29 10.13 1.51
CA GLY A 7 21.35 9.71 2.55
C GLY A 7 20.73 8.38 2.16
N PHE A 8 20.26 7.60 3.14
CA PHE A 8 19.49 6.36 2.91
C PHE A 8 18.36 6.54 1.87
N GLY A 9 17.75 7.74 1.80
CA GLY A 9 16.72 8.09 0.82
C GLY A 9 17.19 8.41 -0.60
N ALA A 10 18.49 8.57 -0.85
CA ALA A 10 19.02 8.77 -2.22
C ALA A 10 19.37 7.46 -2.93
N ALA A 11 19.45 6.36 -2.18
CA ALA A 11 19.72 5.02 -2.72
C ALA A 11 18.42 4.23 -3.01
N LEU A 12 17.26 4.73 -2.58
CA LEU A 12 15.98 4.04 -2.76
C LEU A 12 15.19 4.64 -3.92
N PRO A 13 14.64 3.80 -4.81
CA PRO A 13 13.75 4.25 -5.86
C PRO A 13 12.53 5.01 -5.30
N PRO A 14 12.15 6.14 -5.91
CA PRO A 14 11.20 7.08 -5.31
C PRO A 14 9.79 6.50 -5.14
N VAL A 15 9.29 5.71 -6.09
CA VAL A 15 7.92 5.16 -6.00
C VAL A 15 7.86 4.09 -4.91
N THR A 16 8.86 3.22 -4.83
CA THR A 16 9.00 2.20 -3.79
C THR A 16 8.96 2.85 -2.40
N LEU A 17 9.75 3.91 -2.21
CA LEU A 17 9.76 4.65 -0.94
C LEU A 17 8.41 5.30 -0.65
N ASN A 18 7.77 5.93 -1.64
CA ASN A 18 6.46 6.56 -1.47
C ASN A 18 5.39 5.55 -1.07
N ILE A 19 5.36 4.36 -1.70
CA ILE A 19 4.42 3.29 -1.36
C ILE A 19 4.63 2.87 0.10
N ILE A 20 5.88 2.69 0.54
CA ILE A 20 6.18 2.32 1.92
C ILE A 20 5.71 3.40 2.90
N ILE A 21 6.03 4.67 2.62
CA ILE A 21 5.64 5.80 3.47
C ILE A 21 4.11 5.89 3.58
N ILE A 22 3.39 5.81 2.46
CA ILE A 22 1.92 5.88 2.44
C ILE A 22 1.32 4.76 3.28
N ASN A 23 1.78 3.52 3.11
CA ASN A 23 1.29 2.37 3.87
C ASN A 23 1.56 2.48 5.36
N VAL A 24 2.75 2.94 5.76
CA VAL A 24 3.09 3.14 7.18
C VAL A 24 2.23 4.25 7.78
N ILE A 25 2.03 5.37 7.07
CA ILE A 25 1.15 6.46 7.53
C ILE A 25 -0.29 5.97 7.69
N LEU A 26 -0.82 5.23 6.72
CA LEU A 26 -2.19 4.71 6.77
C LEU A 26 -2.36 3.67 7.87
N TRP A 27 -1.38 2.79 8.08
CA TRP A 27 -1.41 1.84 9.19
C TRP A 27 -1.39 2.55 10.55
N LEU A 28 -0.54 3.58 10.72
CA LEU A 28 -0.55 4.41 11.93
C LEU A 28 -1.90 5.10 12.13
N ALA A 29 -2.49 5.62 11.06
CA ALA A 29 -3.84 6.18 11.10
C ALA A 29 -4.86 5.10 11.55
N GLN A 30 -4.82 3.89 11.00
CA GLN A 30 -5.69 2.79 11.42
C GLN A 30 -5.57 2.51 12.92
N VAL A 31 -4.34 2.48 13.47
CA VAL A 31 -4.12 2.27 14.91
C VAL A 31 -4.69 3.42 15.75
N VAL A 32 -4.49 4.68 15.34
CA VAL A 32 -4.96 5.86 16.08
C VAL A 32 -6.49 5.96 16.05
N PHE A 33 -7.10 5.86 14.88
CA PHE A 33 -8.54 6.00 14.70
C PHE A 33 -9.31 4.83 15.33
N LEU A 34 -8.74 3.61 15.31
CA LEU A 34 -9.37 2.48 15.98
C LEU A 34 -9.48 2.70 17.50
N ARG A 35 -8.48 3.35 18.13
CA ARG A 35 -8.55 3.74 19.55
C ARG A 35 -9.61 4.80 19.84
N GLN A 36 -10.05 5.54 18.81
CA GLN A 36 -11.13 6.51 18.88
C GLN A 36 -12.50 5.90 18.51
N GLY A 37 -12.56 4.58 18.26
CA GLY A 37 -13.78 3.88 17.86
C GLY A 37 -14.10 3.96 16.36
N ILE A 38 -13.19 4.52 15.54
CA ILE A 38 -13.38 4.64 14.09
C ILE A 38 -12.58 3.54 13.40
N ASN A 39 -13.28 2.58 12.80
CA ASN A 39 -12.66 1.48 12.08
C ASN A 39 -12.40 1.85 10.61
N LEU A 40 -11.19 2.31 10.29
CA LEU A 40 -10.81 2.62 8.91
C LEU A 40 -10.82 1.39 7.98
N ALA A 41 -10.61 0.18 8.51
CA ALA A 41 -10.68 -1.04 7.71
C ALA A 41 -12.13 -1.32 7.26
N GLU A 42 -13.11 -0.98 8.08
CA GLU A 42 -14.53 -1.07 7.73
C GLU A 42 -14.96 0.05 6.76
N LEU A 43 -14.36 1.24 6.84
CA LEU A 43 -14.72 2.33 5.94
C LEU A 43 -14.09 2.18 4.53
N PHE A 44 -12.83 1.75 4.48
CA PHE A 44 -12.02 1.77 3.26
C PHE A 44 -11.59 0.38 2.75
N GLY A 45 -11.87 -0.69 3.51
CA GLY A 45 -11.59 -2.06 3.11
C GLY A 45 -12.52 -2.55 2.01
N LEU A 46 -12.07 -3.56 1.26
CA LEU A 46 -12.85 -4.14 0.18
C LEU A 46 -13.97 -5.00 0.74
N HIS A 47 -15.22 -4.55 0.56
CA HIS A 47 -16.41 -5.30 0.94
C HIS A 47 -16.87 -6.22 -0.20
N TYR A 48 -17.62 -7.26 0.15
CA TYR A 48 -18.27 -8.11 -0.84
C TYR A 48 -19.21 -7.28 -1.74
N ILE A 49 -19.28 -7.61 -3.03
CA ILE A 49 -19.97 -6.79 -4.04
C ILE A 49 -21.47 -6.63 -3.76
N ALA A 50 -22.11 -7.61 -3.12
CA ALA A 50 -23.53 -7.54 -2.75
C ALA A 50 -23.80 -6.89 -1.37
N SER A 51 -22.75 -6.44 -0.67
CA SER A 51 -22.90 -5.73 0.60
C SER A 51 -23.36 -4.29 0.37
N GLU A 52 -24.26 -3.78 1.22
CA GLU A 52 -24.68 -2.37 1.22
C GLU A 52 -23.50 -1.40 1.47
N GLY A 53 -22.44 -1.91 2.11
CA GLY A 53 -21.20 -1.19 2.39
C GLY A 53 -20.21 -1.14 1.23
N PHE A 54 -20.50 -1.82 0.10
CA PHE A 54 -19.61 -1.79 -1.06
C PHE A 54 -19.54 -0.40 -1.68
N ARG A 55 -18.32 0.04 -1.96
CA ARG A 55 -18.04 1.31 -2.64
C ARG A 55 -16.88 1.12 -3.63
N VAL A 56 -17.02 1.68 -4.83
CA VAL A 56 -16.05 1.45 -5.93
C VAL A 56 -14.61 1.88 -5.58
N TYR A 57 -14.43 2.93 -4.76
CA TYR A 57 -13.10 3.36 -4.32
C TYR A 57 -12.35 2.30 -3.51
N GLN A 58 -13.08 1.33 -2.92
CA GLN A 58 -12.50 0.23 -2.16
C GLN A 58 -11.62 -0.68 -3.00
N LEU A 59 -11.77 -0.68 -4.33
CA LEU A 59 -10.87 -1.39 -5.25
C LEU A 59 -9.43 -0.85 -5.25
N VAL A 60 -9.22 0.35 -4.72
CA VAL A 60 -7.87 0.96 -4.60
C VAL A 60 -7.51 1.17 -3.14
N THR A 61 -8.44 1.67 -2.31
CA THR A 61 -8.11 2.01 -0.91
C THR A 61 -7.71 0.80 -0.08
N TYR A 62 -8.28 -0.37 -0.35
CA TYR A 62 -7.94 -1.59 0.38
C TYR A 62 -6.47 -2.00 0.22
N MET A 63 -5.84 -1.64 -0.90
CA MET A 63 -4.43 -1.96 -1.19
C MET A 63 -3.46 -1.33 -0.19
N PHE A 64 -3.92 -0.32 0.57
CA PHE A 64 -3.09 0.41 1.51
C PHE A 64 -3.46 0.17 2.98
N LEU A 65 -4.48 -0.64 3.24
CA LEU A 65 -4.91 -0.99 4.59
C LEU A 65 -4.22 -2.27 5.03
N HIS A 66 -3.79 -2.27 6.28
CA HIS A 66 -3.09 -3.39 6.89
C HIS A 66 -3.77 -3.77 8.20
N ASP A 67 -3.53 -4.98 8.68
CA ASP A 67 -4.01 -5.42 9.99
C ASP A 67 -3.42 -4.53 11.10
N SER A 68 -4.28 -3.80 11.81
CA SER A 68 -3.90 -2.91 12.92
C SER A 68 -3.56 -3.68 14.20
N GLY A 69 -3.92 -4.97 14.30
CA GLY A 69 -3.57 -5.86 15.40
C GLY A 69 -2.21 -6.54 15.24
N SER A 70 -1.61 -6.51 14.04
CA SER A 70 -0.38 -7.24 13.73
C SER A 70 0.69 -6.36 13.09
N PHE A 71 1.69 -5.97 13.88
CA PHE A 71 2.87 -5.26 13.37
C PHE A 71 3.65 -6.10 12.34
N MET A 72 3.71 -7.42 12.52
CA MET A 72 4.43 -8.31 11.60
C MET A 72 3.77 -8.33 10.20
N HIS A 73 2.45 -8.14 10.12
CA HIS A 73 1.73 -8.06 8.86
C HIS A 73 2.23 -6.88 8.01
N VAL A 74 2.21 -5.66 8.58
CA VAL A 74 2.68 -4.46 7.87
C VAL A 74 4.18 -4.52 7.61
N PHE A 75 4.97 -5.01 8.56
CA PHE A 75 6.42 -5.13 8.39
C PHE A 75 6.79 -6.05 7.22
N SER A 76 6.21 -7.25 7.16
CA SER A 76 6.52 -8.23 6.11
C SER A 76 6.08 -7.76 4.72
N ASN A 77 4.93 -7.09 4.60
CA ASN A 77 4.49 -6.48 3.35
C ASN A 77 5.45 -5.36 2.90
N MET A 78 5.82 -4.46 3.80
CA MET A 78 6.74 -3.38 3.46
C MET A 78 8.14 -3.90 3.14
N PHE A 79 8.57 -4.97 3.79
CA PHE A 79 9.82 -5.66 3.46
C PHE A 79 9.76 -6.27 2.05
N ALA A 80 8.64 -6.88 1.66
CA ALA A 80 8.46 -7.38 0.29
C ALA A 80 8.46 -6.24 -0.74
N VAL A 81 7.73 -5.15 -0.49
CA VAL A 81 7.75 -3.95 -1.35
C VAL A 81 9.16 -3.37 -1.45
N PHE A 82 9.90 -3.31 -0.34
CA PHE A 82 11.29 -2.85 -0.34
C PHE A 82 12.19 -3.76 -1.19
N MET A 83 12.14 -5.07 -1.00
CA MET A 83 13.02 -6.03 -1.68
C MET A 83 12.71 -6.15 -3.17
N PHE A 84 11.44 -6.30 -3.53
CA PHE A 84 11.03 -6.51 -4.92
C PHE A 84 10.75 -5.20 -5.64
N GLY A 85 10.07 -4.25 -4.99
CA GLY A 85 9.72 -2.96 -5.59
C GLY A 85 10.95 -2.18 -6.02
N ARG A 86 12.02 -2.17 -5.22
CA ARG A 86 13.28 -1.50 -5.62
C ARG A 86 13.87 -2.08 -6.91
N THR A 87 13.83 -3.40 -7.03
CA THR A 87 14.42 -4.12 -8.18
C THR A 87 13.57 -3.88 -9.42
N LEU A 88 12.24 -3.98 -9.29
CA LEU A 88 11.31 -3.72 -10.38
C LEU A 88 11.38 -2.25 -10.83
N GLU A 89 11.44 -1.29 -9.91
CA GLU A 89 11.52 0.12 -10.24
C GLU A 89 12.84 0.48 -10.93
N HIS A 90 13.97 -0.12 -10.53
CA HIS A 90 15.25 0.08 -11.21
C HIS A 90 15.24 -0.49 -12.64
N VAL A 91 14.63 -1.66 -12.85
CA VAL A 91 14.62 -2.33 -14.16
C VAL A 91 13.60 -1.72 -15.12
N TRP A 92 12.42 -1.35 -14.63
CA TRP A 92 11.32 -0.85 -15.47
C TRP A 92 11.15 0.66 -15.46
N GLY A 93 11.69 1.35 -14.46
CA GLY A 93 11.45 2.77 -14.21
C GLY A 93 10.16 3.01 -13.42
N SER A 94 10.12 4.14 -12.70
CA SER A 94 9.07 4.56 -11.76
C SER A 94 7.65 4.48 -12.34
N LYS A 95 7.44 4.97 -13.58
CA LYS A 95 6.09 4.99 -14.19
C LYS A 95 5.54 3.58 -14.43
N ARG A 96 6.37 2.69 -14.98
CA ARG A 96 5.95 1.31 -15.30
C ARG A 96 5.74 0.50 -14.02
N PHE A 97 6.63 0.65 -13.03
CA PHE A 97 6.45 0.02 -11.73
C PHE A 97 5.17 0.48 -11.03
N LEU A 98 4.88 1.79 -11.02
CA LEU A 98 3.63 2.30 -10.44
C LEU A 98 2.39 1.76 -11.15
N SER A 99 2.38 1.77 -12.49
CA SER A 99 1.28 1.19 -13.26
C SER A 99 1.11 -0.30 -12.97
N PHE A 100 2.22 -1.05 -12.88
CA PHE A 100 2.18 -2.46 -12.49
C PHE A 100 1.56 -2.64 -11.11
N TYR A 101 2.03 -1.89 -10.10
CA TYR A 101 1.51 -1.96 -8.73
C TYR A 101 0.01 -1.69 -8.65
N LEU A 102 -0.48 -0.66 -9.35
CA LEU A 102 -1.90 -0.31 -9.36
C LEU A 102 -2.75 -1.33 -10.12
N VAL A 103 -2.29 -1.80 -11.27
CA VAL A 103 -3.05 -2.77 -12.09
C VAL A 103 -3.13 -4.12 -11.40
N THR A 104 -2.05 -4.61 -10.80
CA THR A 104 -2.07 -5.89 -10.06
C THR A 104 -2.89 -5.80 -8.80
N GLY A 105 -2.83 -4.66 -8.08
CA GLY A 105 -3.68 -4.43 -6.92
C GLY A 105 -5.16 -4.42 -7.28
N VAL A 106 -5.59 -3.55 -8.21
CA VAL A 106 -7.00 -3.53 -8.65
C VAL A 106 -7.41 -4.90 -9.21
N GLY A 107 -6.55 -5.56 -9.98
CA GLY A 107 -6.79 -6.90 -10.50
C GLY A 107 -7.01 -7.94 -9.41
N ALA A 108 -6.20 -7.93 -8.35
CA ALA A 108 -6.40 -8.80 -7.19
C ALA A 108 -7.72 -8.52 -6.49
N GLY A 109 -8.12 -7.25 -6.34
CA GLY A 109 -9.40 -6.86 -5.76
C GLY A 109 -10.59 -7.34 -6.59
N LEU A 110 -10.51 -7.22 -7.92
CA LEU A 110 -11.55 -7.74 -8.82
C LEU A 110 -11.68 -9.26 -8.74
N VAL A 111 -10.55 -9.99 -8.71
CA VAL A 111 -10.57 -11.45 -8.54
C VAL A 111 -11.18 -11.82 -7.18
N GLN A 112 -10.83 -11.10 -6.12
CA GLN A 112 -11.37 -11.31 -4.77
C GLN A 112 -12.89 -11.07 -4.69
N LEU A 113 -13.47 -10.23 -5.55
CA LEU A 113 -14.93 -10.02 -5.59
C LEU A 113 -15.69 -11.17 -6.26
N VAL A 114 -15.00 -12.01 -7.03
CA VAL A 114 -15.60 -13.11 -7.81
C VAL A 114 -15.48 -14.46 -7.08
N VAL A 115 -14.57 -14.60 -6.12
CA VAL A 115 -14.30 -15.82 -5.34
C VAL A 115 -14.92 -15.71 -3.94
#